data_AF-A0A2G6F194-F1
#
_entry.id   AF-A0A2G6F194-F1
#
_cell.length_a   1.000
_cell.length_b   1.000
_cell.length_c   1.000
_cell.angle_alpha   90.00
_cell.angle_beta   90.00
_cell.angle_gamma   90.00
#
_symmetry.space_group_name_H-M   'P 1'
#
loop_
_entity.id
_entity.type
_entity.pdbx_description
1 polymer ?
#
loop_
_entity_poly.entity_id
_entity_poly.type
_entity_poly.pdbx_seq_one_letter_code
_entity_poly.pdbx_strand_id
1 'polypeptide(L)'
;MKLKLTAILVYVTLLTGGVACQQNRQNSTGDDVLETRQDDPDKTISSIGVTLSEEAQDKVQTWQEYLDFEEALLPYYAISYTEALTGAEHLATLSDAFRKSKSPEFLHTDRIRVRINILNSACQRLSDMNRIPAITREEVIAQVREILSAFEMLKIRINASFDIQNLESELTLDPDFVKILNATPVIQDSTSQSKGKIPVSNEIMQPPVKKRQPDDRMSQ
;
A
#
# COMPACT_ATOMS: atom_id res chain seq x y z
N MET A 1 19.61 -23.85 -55.58
CA MET A 1 20.33 -22.88 -54.73
C MET A 1 20.21 -21.40 -55.15
N LYS A 2 19.56 -21.05 -56.28
CA LYS A 2 19.46 -19.65 -56.73
C LYS A 2 18.26 -18.87 -56.14
N LEU A 3 17.26 -19.57 -55.61
CA LEU A 3 16.02 -18.97 -55.10
C LEU A 3 16.14 -18.41 -53.67
N LYS A 4 17.10 -18.91 -52.86
CA LYS A 4 17.36 -18.39 -51.52
C LYS A 4 18.27 -17.16 -51.51
N LEU A 5 19.09 -16.99 -52.56
CA LEU A 5 20.01 -15.86 -52.67
C LEU A 5 19.29 -14.57 -53.07
N THR A 6 18.26 -14.67 -53.92
CA THR A 6 17.43 -13.52 -54.33
C THR A 6 16.53 -13.01 -53.20
N ALA A 7 16.04 -13.90 -52.34
CA ALA A 7 15.23 -13.50 -51.17
C ALA A 7 16.06 -12.73 -50.13
N ILE A 8 17.33 -13.09 -49.92
CA ILE A 8 18.24 -12.37 -49.02
C ILE A 8 18.61 -10.99 -49.61
N LEU A 9 18.81 -10.91 -50.94
CA LEU A 9 19.15 -9.65 -51.61
C LEU A 9 18.00 -8.64 -51.59
N VAL A 10 16.75 -9.09 -51.64
CA VAL A 10 15.55 -8.23 -51.48
C VAL A 10 15.34 -7.80 -50.02
N TYR A 11 15.71 -8.65 -49.06
CA TYR A 11 15.59 -8.33 -47.64
C TYR A 11 16.63 -7.29 -47.17
N VAL A 12 17.84 -7.31 -47.74
CA VAL A 12 18.92 -6.35 -47.42
C VAL A 12 18.66 -4.96 -48.02
N THR A 13 17.98 -4.86 -49.17
CA THR A 13 17.63 -3.56 -49.77
C THR A 13 16.45 -2.87 -49.09
N LEU A 14 15.61 -3.61 -48.35
CA LEU A 14 14.48 -3.06 -47.57
C LEU A 14 14.89 -2.53 -46.18
N LEU A 15 16.13 -2.79 -45.73
CA LEU A 15 16.64 -2.41 -44.40
C LEU A 15 17.54 -1.15 -44.39
N THR A 16 17.77 -0.49 -45.54
CA THR A 16 18.70 0.65 -45.65
C THR A 16 18.06 1.96 -46.15
N GLY A 17 16.74 2.03 -46.27
CA GLY A 17 16.02 3.25 -46.67
C GLY A 17 15.40 3.98 -45.48
N GLY A 18 16.10 4.93 -44.86
CA GLY A 18 15.46 5.87 -43.93
C GLY A 18 16.31 6.53 -42.83
N VAL A 19 17.49 7.08 -43.16
CA VAL A 19 18.07 8.17 -42.34
C VAL A 19 18.46 9.30 -43.28
N ALA A 20 17.56 10.27 -43.44
CA ALA A 20 17.88 11.58 -43.97
C ALA A 20 17.67 12.60 -42.84
N CYS A 21 18.68 12.75 -41.99
CA CYS A 21 18.80 13.91 -41.10
C CYS A 21 19.19 15.12 -41.96
N GLN A 22 18.29 16.11 -42.09
CA GLN A 22 18.68 17.45 -42.48
C GLN A 22 19.42 18.11 -41.31
N GLN A 23 20.74 18.21 -41.43
CA GLN A 23 21.56 18.97 -40.50
C GLN A 23 21.59 20.44 -40.95
N ASN A 24 20.70 21.25 -40.38
CA ASN A 24 20.85 22.70 -40.40
C ASN A 24 21.77 23.10 -39.24
N ARG A 25 22.87 23.78 -39.54
CA ARG A 25 23.83 24.26 -38.54
C ARG A 25 23.29 25.53 -37.89
N GLN A 26 23.04 25.48 -36.59
CA GLN A 26 23.15 26.65 -35.72
C GLN A 26 23.98 26.28 -34.49
N ASN A 27 24.82 27.24 -34.10
CA ASN A 27 25.97 27.09 -33.22
C ASN A 27 25.57 26.78 -31.77
N SER A 28 26.45 26.05 -31.08
CA SER A 28 26.38 25.84 -29.64
C SER A 28 26.47 27.17 -28.90
N THR A 29 25.47 27.46 -28.09
CA THR A 29 25.64 28.19 -26.82
C THR A 29 24.76 27.44 -25.84
N GLY A 30 25.37 26.92 -24.78
CA GLY A 30 24.62 26.23 -23.73
C GLY A 30 23.66 27.20 -23.08
N ASP A 31 22.41 26.76 -22.97
CA ASP A 31 21.52 27.04 -21.86
C ASP A 31 20.58 25.84 -21.75
N ASP A 32 20.51 25.30 -20.55
CA ASP A 32 19.70 24.17 -20.12
C ASP A 32 18.23 24.57 -20.25
N VAL A 33 17.64 24.32 -21.43
CA VAL A 33 16.18 24.43 -21.60
C VAL A 33 15.59 23.18 -20.98
N LEU A 34 15.36 23.28 -19.66
CA LEU A 34 14.31 22.55 -18.97
C LEU A 34 13.07 22.65 -19.85
N GLU A 35 12.73 21.56 -20.55
CA GLU A 35 11.46 21.43 -21.22
C GLU A 35 10.41 21.53 -20.12
N THR A 36 9.87 22.75 -19.95
CA THR A 36 8.80 23.02 -18.99
C THR A 36 7.65 22.11 -19.40
N ARG A 37 7.51 20.99 -18.69
CA ARG A 37 6.33 20.12 -18.74
C ARG A 37 5.15 21.07 -18.61
N GLN A 38 4.36 21.20 -19.66
CA GLN A 38 3.09 21.92 -19.55
C GLN A 38 2.27 21.13 -18.53
N ASP A 39 2.19 21.65 -17.31
CA ASP A 39 1.31 21.14 -16.29
C ASP A 39 -0.11 21.28 -16.83
N ASP A 40 -0.66 20.15 -17.29
CA ASP A 40 -2.08 20.00 -17.51
C ASP A 40 -2.77 20.35 -16.18
N PRO A 41 -3.56 21.44 -16.10
CA PRO A 41 -4.19 21.85 -14.86
C PRO A 41 -5.14 20.79 -14.29
N ASP A 42 -5.43 19.72 -15.05
CA ASP A 42 -6.23 18.58 -14.62
C ASP A 42 -5.42 17.47 -13.92
N LYS A 43 -4.08 17.44 -14.01
CA LYS A 43 -3.23 16.36 -13.45
C LYS A 43 -2.46 16.82 -12.21
N THR A 44 -2.91 16.43 -11.01
CA THR A 44 -2.49 17.14 -9.77
C THR A 44 -1.98 16.25 -8.61
N ILE A 45 -1.40 15.06 -8.84
CA ILE A 45 -1.02 14.18 -7.70
C ILE A 45 0.34 13.46 -7.84
N SER A 46 1.46 14.19 -7.89
CA SER A 46 2.78 13.56 -7.72
C SER A 46 3.14 13.39 -6.23
N SER A 47 2.66 12.32 -5.57
CA SER A 47 3.35 11.85 -4.35
C SER A 47 4.62 11.08 -4.77
N ILE A 48 5.71 11.27 -4.03
CA ILE A 48 6.85 10.36 -4.08
C ILE A 48 6.36 9.04 -3.49
N GLY A 49 6.07 8.08 -4.37
CA GLY A 49 5.55 6.78 -3.97
C GLY A 49 6.55 6.02 -3.09
N VAL A 50 6.02 5.30 -2.10
CA VAL A 50 6.81 4.34 -1.31
C VAL A 50 7.21 3.16 -2.21
N THR A 51 8.49 2.78 -2.18
CA THR A 51 8.99 1.58 -2.87
C THR A 51 9.15 0.43 -1.88
N LEU A 52 8.88 -0.81 -2.33
CA LEU A 52 9.19 -2.00 -1.55
C LEU A 52 10.71 -2.22 -1.50
N SER A 53 11.22 -2.85 -0.43
CA SER A 53 12.60 -3.34 -0.46
C SER A 53 12.76 -4.44 -1.52
N GLU A 54 13.97 -4.67 -2.04
CA GLU A 54 14.20 -5.68 -3.09
C GLU A 54 13.68 -7.07 -2.65
N GLU A 55 14.01 -7.48 -1.43
CA GLU A 55 13.55 -8.74 -0.84
C GLU A 55 12.02 -8.80 -0.70
N ALA A 56 11.40 -7.66 -0.34
CA ALA A 56 9.96 -7.58 -0.24
C ALA A 56 9.28 -7.67 -1.60
N GLN A 57 9.88 -7.03 -2.59
CA GLN A 57 9.42 -7.01 -3.96
C GLN A 57 9.41 -8.42 -4.54
N ASP A 58 10.50 -9.19 -4.37
CA ASP A 58 10.61 -10.57 -4.87
C ASP A 58 9.50 -11.49 -4.34
N LYS A 59 9.12 -11.33 -3.07
CA LYS A 59 8.07 -12.15 -2.46
C LYS A 59 6.67 -11.69 -2.89
N VAL A 60 6.48 -10.39 -3.05
CA VAL A 60 5.20 -9.81 -3.51
C VAL A 60 4.97 -10.07 -5.02
N GLN A 61 6.02 -10.29 -5.82
CA GLN A 61 5.87 -10.71 -7.23
C GLN A 61 5.07 -12.01 -7.42
N THR A 62 4.97 -12.85 -6.39
CA THR A 62 4.14 -14.07 -6.44
C THR A 62 2.65 -13.79 -6.18
N TRP A 63 2.29 -12.56 -5.81
CA TRP A 63 0.95 -12.15 -5.43
C TRP A 63 0.27 -11.38 -6.58
N GLN A 64 -0.36 -12.11 -7.49
CA GLN A 64 -0.91 -11.54 -8.72
C GLN A 64 -1.89 -10.39 -8.46
N GLU A 65 -2.81 -10.55 -7.51
CA GLU A 65 -3.82 -9.51 -7.24
C GLU A 65 -3.23 -8.22 -6.65
N TYR A 66 -2.07 -8.31 -5.98
CA TYR A 66 -1.32 -7.12 -5.60
C TYR A 66 -0.77 -6.42 -6.85
N LEU A 67 -0.16 -7.16 -7.77
CA LEU A 67 0.45 -6.62 -8.99
C LEU A 67 -0.60 -5.98 -9.90
N ASP A 68 -1.72 -6.67 -10.11
CA ASP A 68 -2.84 -6.17 -10.91
C ASP A 68 -3.38 -4.84 -10.33
N PHE A 69 -3.48 -4.76 -9.00
CA PHE A 69 -3.91 -3.54 -8.33
C PHE A 69 -2.86 -2.42 -8.42
N GLU A 70 -1.58 -2.74 -8.24
CA GLU A 70 -0.48 -1.78 -8.35
C GLU A 70 -0.41 -1.17 -9.75
N GLU A 71 -0.51 -2.00 -10.80
CA GLU A 71 -0.54 -1.57 -12.20
C GLU A 71 -1.73 -0.64 -12.46
N ALA A 72 -2.93 -1.04 -12.02
CA ALA A 72 -4.14 -0.23 -12.17
C ALA A 72 -4.07 1.11 -11.43
N LEU A 73 -3.23 1.23 -10.40
CA LEU A 73 -3.05 2.45 -9.63
C LEU A 73 -2.02 3.42 -10.23
N LEU A 74 -1.14 2.97 -11.14
CA LEU A 74 -0.11 3.82 -11.76
C LEU A 74 -0.66 5.10 -12.41
N PRO A 75 -1.79 5.09 -13.14
CA PRO A 75 -2.34 6.32 -13.72
C PRO A 75 -2.80 7.33 -12.66
N TYR A 76 -3.16 6.87 -11.45
CA TYR A 76 -3.74 7.71 -10.40
C TYR A 76 -2.77 8.73 -9.78
N TYR A 77 -1.47 8.59 -10.01
CA TYR A 77 -0.46 9.60 -9.67
C TYR A 77 -0.50 10.84 -10.61
N ALA A 78 -1.22 10.78 -11.73
CA ALA A 78 -1.34 11.92 -12.64
C ALA A 78 -2.69 11.90 -13.37
N ILE A 79 -3.76 11.50 -12.66
CA ILE A 79 -5.10 11.33 -13.23
C ILE A 79 -5.91 12.61 -13.13
N SER A 80 -6.75 12.86 -14.14
CA SER A 80 -7.80 13.87 -14.06
C SER A 80 -9.00 13.41 -13.21
N TYR A 81 -9.83 14.35 -12.76
CA TYR A 81 -11.01 13.97 -11.98
C TYR A 81 -12.01 13.12 -12.80
N THR A 82 -12.14 13.39 -14.11
CA THR A 82 -13.06 12.66 -15.00
C THR A 82 -12.58 11.24 -15.27
N GLU A 83 -11.27 11.07 -15.53
CA GLU A 83 -10.65 9.75 -15.69
C GLU A 83 -10.77 8.94 -14.40
N ALA A 84 -10.56 9.56 -13.24
CA ALA A 84 -10.69 8.89 -11.95
C ALA A 84 -12.12 8.37 -11.71
N LEU A 85 -13.15 9.18 -12.00
CA LEU A 85 -14.54 8.74 -11.90
C LEU A 85 -14.89 7.64 -12.91
N THR A 86 -14.37 7.73 -14.13
CA THR A 86 -14.60 6.74 -15.19
C THR A 86 -13.97 5.38 -14.83
N GLY A 87 -12.78 5.40 -14.22
CA GLY A 87 -12.06 4.20 -13.79
C GLY A 87 -12.46 3.65 -12.41
N ALA A 88 -13.34 4.35 -11.67
CA ALA A 88 -13.60 4.08 -10.26
C ALA A 88 -14.17 2.68 -9.98
N GLU A 89 -15.11 2.22 -10.80
CA GLU A 89 -15.73 0.89 -10.63
C GLU A 89 -14.74 -0.25 -10.92
N HIS A 90 -13.87 -0.05 -11.92
CA HIS A 90 -12.81 -1.00 -12.24
C HIS A 90 -11.79 -1.11 -11.09
N LEU A 91 -11.32 0.03 -10.57
CA LEU A 91 -10.41 0.07 -9.44
C LEU A 91 -11.02 -0.59 -8.19
N ALA A 92 -12.30 -0.32 -7.91
CA ALA A 92 -13.03 -0.92 -6.80
C ALA A 92 -13.20 -2.45 -6.93
N THR A 93 -13.34 -2.95 -8.15
CA THR A 93 -13.38 -4.39 -8.44
C THR A 93 -12.03 -5.05 -8.19
N LEU A 94 -10.94 -4.43 -8.68
CA LEU A 94 -9.58 -4.92 -8.43
C LEU A 94 -9.21 -4.88 -6.94
N SER A 95 -9.59 -3.81 -6.22
CA SER A 95 -9.32 -3.72 -4.79
C SER A 95 -10.06 -4.81 -3.99
N ASP A 96 -11.26 -5.19 -4.42
CA ASP A 96 -12.02 -6.25 -3.76
C ASP A 96 -11.45 -7.64 -4.05
N ALA A 97 -10.98 -7.88 -5.28
CA ALA A 97 -10.22 -9.08 -5.64
C ALA A 97 -8.93 -9.16 -4.80
N PHE A 98 -8.17 -8.08 -4.74
CA PHE A 98 -6.98 -7.99 -3.90
C PHE A 98 -7.27 -8.27 -2.42
N ARG A 99 -8.35 -7.71 -1.87
CA ARG A 99 -8.79 -7.96 -0.49
C ARG A 99 -9.15 -9.42 -0.21
N LYS A 100 -9.74 -10.11 -1.19
CA LYS A 100 -10.16 -11.51 -1.07
C LYS A 100 -9.05 -12.51 -1.39
N SER A 101 -7.99 -12.06 -2.07
CA SER A 101 -6.88 -12.89 -2.49
C SER A 101 -6.13 -13.51 -1.30
N LYS A 102 -5.45 -14.63 -1.57
CA LYS A 102 -4.58 -15.27 -0.59
C LYS A 102 -3.21 -14.60 -0.64
N SER A 103 -2.90 -13.79 0.37
CA SER A 103 -1.57 -13.18 0.48
C SER A 103 -0.47 -14.23 0.72
N PRO A 104 0.81 -13.89 0.51
CA PRO A 104 1.94 -14.71 0.96
C PRO A 104 1.90 -14.94 2.48
N GLU A 105 2.36 -16.11 2.95
CA GLU A 105 2.27 -16.55 4.34
C GLU A 105 2.88 -15.55 5.34
N PHE A 106 4.01 -14.96 4.99
CA PHE A 106 4.68 -13.97 5.84
C PHE A 106 3.87 -12.66 6.02
N LEU A 107 2.87 -12.42 5.18
CA LEU A 107 1.92 -11.31 5.27
C LEU A 107 0.59 -11.70 5.92
N HIS A 108 0.44 -12.94 6.43
CA HIS A 108 -0.78 -13.43 7.10
C HIS A 108 -0.95 -12.84 8.50
N THR A 109 -0.95 -11.52 8.59
CA THR A 109 -1.15 -10.79 9.83
C THR A 109 -2.40 -9.92 9.76
N ASP A 110 -3.10 -9.77 10.88
CA ASP A 110 -4.27 -8.89 10.95
C ASP A 110 -3.92 -7.44 10.60
N ARG A 111 -2.69 -7.01 10.89
CA ARG A 111 -2.19 -5.68 10.56
C ARG A 111 -2.18 -5.42 9.05
N ILE A 112 -1.75 -6.39 8.25
CA ILE A 112 -1.78 -6.29 6.78
C ILE A 112 -3.23 -6.32 6.29
N ARG A 113 -4.05 -7.26 6.79
CA ARG A 113 -5.47 -7.38 6.42
C ARG A 113 -6.26 -6.08 6.65
N VAL A 114 -6.04 -5.43 7.78
CA VAL A 114 -6.69 -4.14 8.10
C VAL A 114 -6.31 -3.06 7.09
N ARG A 115 -5.03 -2.97 6.68
CA ARG A 115 -4.59 -1.98 5.68
C ARG A 115 -5.20 -2.23 4.31
N ILE A 116 -5.31 -3.48 3.89
CA ILE A 116 -5.98 -3.85 2.63
C ILE A 116 -7.48 -3.51 2.70
N ASN A 117 -8.13 -3.72 3.85
CA ASN A 117 -9.53 -3.33 4.03
C ASN A 117 -9.72 -1.81 3.94
N ILE A 118 -8.83 -1.03 4.56
CA ILE A 118 -8.88 0.45 4.48
C ILE A 118 -8.73 0.91 3.03
N LEU A 119 -7.78 0.34 2.29
CA LEU A 119 -7.55 0.61 0.87
C LEU A 119 -8.80 0.28 0.04
N ASN A 120 -9.37 -0.92 0.22
CA ASN A 120 -10.58 -1.33 -0.48
C ASN A 120 -11.76 -0.39 -0.18
N SER A 121 -11.95 0.01 1.08
CA SER A 121 -12.99 0.99 1.43
C SER A 121 -12.79 2.34 0.76
N ALA A 122 -11.55 2.80 0.58
CA ALA A 122 -11.25 4.02 -0.15
C ALA A 122 -11.61 3.91 -1.64
N CYS A 123 -11.30 2.78 -2.27
CA CYS A 123 -11.65 2.52 -3.68
C CYS A 123 -13.17 2.44 -3.89
N GLN A 124 -13.89 1.77 -2.98
CA GLN A 124 -15.35 1.69 -3.01
C GLN A 124 -15.99 3.08 -2.87
N ARG A 125 -15.46 3.95 -1.99
CA ARG A 125 -15.92 5.34 -1.87
C ARG A 125 -15.76 6.13 -3.17
N LEU A 126 -14.63 5.97 -3.88
CA LEU A 126 -14.45 6.59 -5.19
C LEU A 126 -15.50 6.09 -6.20
N SER A 127 -15.80 4.79 -6.19
CA SER A 127 -16.86 4.22 -7.03
C SER A 127 -18.25 4.77 -6.68
N ASP A 128 -18.53 4.99 -5.40
CA ASP A 128 -19.80 5.56 -4.95
C ASP A 128 -19.96 7.03 -5.35
N MET A 129 -18.86 7.80 -5.42
CA MET A 129 -18.88 9.19 -5.86
C MET A 129 -19.43 9.38 -7.28
N ASN A 130 -19.25 8.40 -8.16
CA ASN A 130 -19.80 8.43 -9.53
C ASN A 130 -21.34 8.46 -9.56
N ARG A 131 -22.01 8.08 -8.47
CA ARG A 131 -23.48 8.08 -8.35
C ARG A 131 -24.03 9.35 -7.69
N ILE A 132 -23.17 10.27 -7.26
CA ILE A 132 -23.55 11.49 -6.54
C ILE A 132 -23.69 12.64 -7.55
N PRO A 133 -24.90 13.22 -7.74
CA PRO A 133 -25.17 14.19 -8.81
C PRO A 133 -24.51 15.57 -8.63
N ALA A 134 -23.91 15.86 -7.47
CA ALA A 134 -23.29 17.15 -7.16
C ALA A 134 -21.83 17.00 -6.66
N ILE A 135 -21.14 15.93 -7.03
CA ILE A 135 -19.76 15.71 -6.59
C ILE A 135 -18.80 16.75 -7.19
N THR A 136 -17.94 17.31 -6.36
CA THR A 136 -16.94 18.31 -6.77
C THR A 136 -15.63 17.66 -7.19
N ARG A 137 -14.86 18.38 -8.01
CA ARG A 137 -13.50 17.98 -8.42
C ARG A 137 -12.61 17.77 -7.19
N GLU A 138 -12.67 18.69 -6.24
CA GLU A 138 -11.84 18.71 -5.05
C GLU A 138 -12.09 17.47 -4.19
N GLU A 139 -13.35 17.05 -4.04
CA GLU A 139 -13.72 15.82 -3.33
C GLU A 139 -13.16 14.57 -4.01
N VAL A 140 -13.29 14.47 -5.34
CA VAL A 140 -12.75 13.33 -6.10
C VAL A 140 -11.24 13.23 -5.95
N ILE A 141 -10.52 14.35 -6.13
CA ILE A 141 -9.07 14.39 -5.98
C ILE A 141 -8.64 14.09 -4.55
N ALA A 142 -9.37 14.56 -3.54
CA ALA A 142 -9.13 14.19 -2.14
C ALA A 142 -9.27 12.68 -1.93
N GLN A 143 -10.31 12.06 -2.50
CA GLN A 143 -10.52 10.62 -2.39
C GLN A 143 -9.45 9.81 -3.14
N VAL A 144 -8.94 10.29 -4.28
CA VAL A 144 -7.78 9.67 -4.96
C VAL A 144 -6.53 9.72 -4.08
N ARG A 145 -6.26 10.85 -3.43
CA ARG A 145 -5.12 10.97 -2.48
C ARG A 145 -5.23 10.00 -1.32
N GLU A 146 -6.44 9.79 -0.78
CA GLU A 146 -6.68 8.80 0.27
C GLU A 146 -6.39 7.36 -0.20
N ILE A 147 -6.72 7.02 -1.45
CA ILE A 147 -6.39 5.69 -2.01
C ILE A 147 -4.87 5.52 -2.12
N LEU A 148 -4.18 6.50 -2.70
CA LEU A 148 -2.71 6.46 -2.85
C LEU A 148 -2.04 6.36 -1.48
N SER A 149 -2.46 7.17 -0.51
CA SER A 149 -1.94 7.11 0.86
C SER A 149 -2.21 5.76 1.53
N ALA A 150 -3.40 5.18 1.35
CA ALA A 150 -3.72 3.87 1.88
C ALA A 150 -2.82 2.76 1.29
N PHE A 151 -2.52 2.84 0.01
CA PHE A 151 -1.62 1.90 -0.66
C PHE A 151 -0.15 2.09 -0.23
N GLU A 152 0.31 3.33 -0.08
CA GLU A 152 1.63 3.64 0.48
C GLU A 152 1.79 3.11 1.91
N MET A 153 0.77 3.30 2.78
CA MET A 153 0.77 2.74 4.13
C MET A 153 0.84 1.21 4.14
N LEU A 154 0.20 0.55 3.17
CA LEU A 154 0.31 -0.89 3.01
C LEU A 154 1.74 -1.29 2.63
N LYS A 155 2.36 -0.62 1.66
CA LYS A 155 3.77 -0.86 1.26
C LYS A 155 4.75 -0.66 2.41
N ILE A 156 4.61 0.41 3.19
CA ILE A 156 5.41 0.64 4.42
C ILE A 156 5.25 -0.56 5.37
N ARG A 157 4.04 -1.07 5.55
CA ARG A 157 3.78 -2.18 6.46
C ARG A 157 4.32 -3.52 5.92
N ILE A 158 4.34 -3.71 4.62
CA ILE A 158 4.98 -4.87 3.98
C ILE A 158 6.47 -4.84 4.26
N ASN A 159 7.15 -3.72 3.99
CA ASN A 159 8.57 -3.54 4.29
C ASN A 159 8.87 -3.79 5.78
N ALA A 160 8.10 -3.21 6.69
CA ALA A 160 8.28 -3.44 8.12
C ALA A 160 8.07 -4.91 8.53
N SER A 161 7.23 -5.67 7.82
CA SER A 161 7.06 -7.11 8.07
C SER A 161 8.27 -7.92 7.60
N PHE A 162 8.99 -7.44 6.58
CA PHE A 162 10.28 -8.02 6.16
C PHE A 162 11.37 -7.73 7.17
N ASP A 163 11.51 -6.46 7.59
CA ASP A 163 12.53 -6.07 8.56
C ASP A 163 12.41 -6.90 9.85
N ILE A 164 11.19 -7.14 10.33
CA ILE A 164 10.93 -7.98 11.51
C ILE A 164 11.38 -9.43 11.27
N GLN A 165 11.06 -10.03 10.12
CA GLN A 165 11.48 -11.42 9.85
C GLN A 165 12.99 -11.56 9.71
N ASN A 166 13.65 -10.60 9.06
CA ASN A 166 15.10 -10.61 8.93
C ASN A 166 15.75 -10.53 10.32
N LEU A 167 15.27 -9.61 11.18
CA LEU A 167 15.71 -9.52 12.56
C LEU A 167 15.45 -10.81 13.36
N GLU A 168 14.29 -11.45 13.20
CA GLU A 168 13.98 -12.72 13.85
C GLU A 168 14.92 -13.85 13.38
N SER A 169 15.31 -13.87 12.11
CA SER A 169 16.26 -14.86 11.57
C SER A 169 17.70 -14.63 12.05
N GLU A 170 18.10 -13.37 12.24
CA GLU A 170 19.41 -13.03 12.81
C GLU A 170 19.47 -13.31 14.31
N LEU A 171 18.35 -13.14 15.01
CA LEU A 171 18.25 -13.30 16.46
C LEU A 171 17.91 -14.74 16.88
N THR A 172 17.93 -15.72 15.97
CA THR A 172 17.72 -17.13 16.30
C THR A 172 18.79 -17.58 17.31
N LEU A 173 18.45 -17.55 18.59
CA LEU A 173 19.36 -17.89 19.68
C LEU A 173 19.79 -19.35 19.56
N ASP A 174 21.08 -19.60 19.77
CA ASP A 174 21.62 -20.95 19.81
C ASP A 174 20.80 -21.81 20.81
N PRO A 175 20.26 -22.97 20.39
CA PRO A 175 19.49 -23.84 21.28
C PRO A 175 20.24 -24.23 22.56
N ASP A 176 21.58 -24.27 22.52
CA ASP A 176 22.40 -24.50 23.71
C ASP A 176 22.34 -23.29 24.68
N PHE A 177 22.27 -22.07 24.16
CA PHE A 177 22.04 -20.87 24.98
C PHE A 177 20.65 -20.87 25.64
N VAL A 178 19.61 -21.28 24.91
CA VAL A 178 18.25 -21.41 25.44
C VAL A 178 18.18 -22.48 26.53
N LYS A 179 18.92 -23.58 26.37
CA LYS A 179 19.03 -24.64 27.37
C LYS A 179 19.72 -24.15 28.65
N ILE A 180 20.74 -23.31 28.54
CA ILE A 180 21.42 -22.68 29.70
C ILE A 180 20.48 -21.72 30.44
N LEU A 181 19.74 -20.88 29.72
CA LEU A 181 18.75 -19.97 30.32
C LEU A 181 17.69 -20.73 31.11
N ASN A 182 17.18 -21.83 30.56
CA ASN A 182 16.14 -22.65 31.19
C ASN A 182 16.68 -23.61 32.27
N ALA A 183 17.98 -23.89 32.28
CA ALA A 183 18.64 -24.70 33.30
C ALA A 183 19.06 -23.89 34.53
N THR A 184 18.97 -22.56 34.48
CA THR A 184 19.30 -21.71 35.63
C THR A 184 18.12 -21.72 36.60
N PRO A 185 18.27 -22.25 37.84
CA PRO A 185 17.19 -22.18 38.82
C PRO A 185 16.88 -20.72 39.11
N VAL A 186 15.63 -20.31 38.87
CA VAL A 186 15.10 -19.03 39.35
C VAL A 186 15.28 -19.02 40.86
N ILE A 187 16.21 -18.21 41.37
CA ILE A 187 16.30 -17.93 42.80
C ILE A 187 14.99 -17.21 43.14
N GLN A 188 14.04 -17.92 43.73
CA GLN A 188 12.90 -17.32 44.38
C GLN A 188 13.44 -16.49 45.53
N ASP A 189 13.43 -15.15 45.38
CA ASP A 189 13.64 -14.27 46.50
C ASP A 189 12.53 -14.55 47.53
N SER A 190 12.96 -15.05 48.67
CA SER A 190 12.10 -15.49 49.76
C SER A 190 11.93 -14.36 50.75
N THR A 191 11.20 -13.30 50.36
CA THR A 191 10.63 -12.41 51.38
C THR A 191 9.44 -13.11 52.03
N SER A 192 9.68 -13.45 53.29
CA SER A 192 8.91 -14.36 54.13
C SER A 192 7.50 -13.89 54.47
N GLN A 193 6.63 -14.88 54.73
CA GLN A 193 5.39 -14.75 55.48
C GLN A 193 5.55 -13.90 56.74
N SER A 194 4.86 -12.76 56.80
CA SER A 194 4.35 -12.21 58.05
C SER A 194 2.89 -12.65 58.19
N LYS A 195 2.60 -13.45 59.22
CA LYS A 195 1.25 -13.89 59.59
C LYS A 195 0.45 -12.68 60.08
N GLY A 196 -0.55 -12.26 59.31
CA GLY A 196 -1.61 -11.36 59.75
C GLY A 196 -2.94 -11.82 59.16
N LYS A 197 -3.80 -12.42 59.99
CA LYS A 197 -5.11 -12.96 59.62
C LYS A 197 -6.12 -11.80 59.61
N ILE A 198 -6.72 -11.49 58.46
CA ILE A 198 -7.89 -10.58 58.34
C ILE A 198 -8.90 -11.27 57.41
N PRO A 199 -10.19 -11.37 57.79
CA PRO A 199 -11.17 -12.19 57.08
C PRO A 199 -11.67 -11.54 55.78
N VAL A 200 -12.04 -12.41 54.84
CA VAL A 200 -12.63 -12.10 53.54
C VAL A 200 -14.07 -11.59 53.72
N SER A 201 -14.35 -10.40 53.19
CA SER A 201 -15.71 -9.98 52.79
C SER A 201 -15.73 -9.82 51.28
N ASN A 202 -16.57 -10.62 50.62
CA ASN A 202 -16.91 -10.47 49.21
C ASN A 202 -17.80 -9.22 49.05
N GLU A 203 -17.35 -8.23 48.29
CA GLU A 203 -18.26 -7.28 47.63
C GLU A 203 -17.74 -6.94 46.24
N ILE A 204 -18.55 -7.27 45.24
CA ILE A 204 -18.29 -7.06 43.81
C ILE A 204 -18.50 -5.59 43.51
N MET A 205 -17.44 -4.86 43.18
CA MET A 205 -17.54 -3.47 42.72
C MET A 205 -17.94 -3.47 41.24
N GLN A 206 -19.24 -3.29 40.97
CA GLN A 206 -19.72 -2.94 39.64
C GLN A 206 -19.32 -1.49 39.31
N PRO A 207 -18.95 -1.18 38.04
CA PRO A 207 -18.73 0.20 37.63
C PRO A 207 -20.05 1.00 37.64
N PRO A 208 -20.00 2.32 37.92
CA PRO A 208 -21.20 3.12 38.08
C PRO A 208 -21.98 3.26 36.76
N VAL A 209 -23.23 2.78 36.77
CA VAL A 209 -24.23 3.08 35.74
C VAL A 209 -24.69 4.52 35.92
N LYS A 210 -24.34 5.39 34.96
CA LYS A 210 -24.83 6.77 34.88
C LYS A 210 -26.33 6.75 34.53
N LYS A 211 -27.20 7.00 35.51
CA LYS A 211 -28.65 7.15 35.28
C LYS A 211 -28.88 8.40 34.41
N ARG A 212 -29.56 8.26 33.26
CA ARG A 212 -30.15 9.41 32.55
C ARG A 212 -31.31 9.94 33.37
N GLN A 213 -31.30 11.24 33.66
CA GLN A 213 -32.50 11.93 34.14
C GLN A 213 -33.52 12.04 32.99
N PRO A 214 -34.82 11.90 33.28
CA PRO A 214 -35.86 12.21 32.31
C PRO A 214 -35.91 13.72 32.08
N ASP A 215 -36.02 14.11 30.81
CA ASP A 215 -36.07 15.49 30.34
C ASP A 215 -37.48 16.04 30.60
N ASP A 216 -37.64 16.81 31.67
CA ASP A 216 -38.84 17.63 31.90
C ASP A 216 -38.76 18.87 31.00
N ARG A 217 -39.19 18.72 29.75
CA ARG A 217 -39.65 19.84 28.92
C ARG A 217 -40.92 19.46 28.16
N MET A 218 -42.05 19.75 28.79
CA MET A 218 -43.22 20.22 28.08
C MET A 218 -43.83 21.39 28.86
N SER A 219 -44.22 22.43 28.12
CA SER A 219 -44.95 23.65 28.53
C SER A 219 -44.11 24.93 28.68
N GLN A 220 -43.84 25.59 27.55
CA GLN A 220 -44.44 26.88 27.20
C GLN A 220 -44.23 27.16 25.71
#